data_AF-N6VFU6-F1
#
_entry.id   AF-N6VFU6-F1
#
_cell.length_a   1.000
_cell.length_b   1.000
_cell.length_c   1.000
_cell.angle_alpha   90.00
_cell.angle_beta   90.00
_cell.angle_gamma   90.00
#
_symmetry.space_group_name_H-M   'P 1'
#
loop_
_entity.id
_entity.type
_entity.pdbx_description
1 polymer ?
#
loop_
_entity_poly.entity_id
_entity_poly.type
_entity_poly.pdbx_seq_one_letter_code
_entity_poly.pdbx_strand_id
1 'polypeptide(L)'
;MGTYVGRLYLLEQKINQDQYDASQQYIRVPNNYRCAKGLSGAVYDEMPTSSDDRERDKWVEIATDRYKAVQEVIREAQALYRQYNLHAALQYIVIEDQQLPHLVNSLRMALNVLQKYCPEKKKLCKF
;
A
#
# COMPACT_ATOMS: atom_id res chain seq x y z
N MET A 1 -11.35 -15.90 -2.32
CA MET A 1 -12.34 -14.87 -1.93
C MET A 1 -11.91 -13.55 -2.56
N GLY A 2 -12.80 -12.83 -3.25
CA GLY A 2 -12.46 -11.55 -3.87
C GLY A 2 -12.54 -10.42 -2.85
N THR A 3 -11.48 -9.62 -2.74
CA THR A 3 -11.43 -8.42 -1.88
C THR A 3 -12.43 -7.37 -2.38
N TYR A 4 -12.88 -6.48 -1.50
CA TYR A 4 -13.72 -5.35 -1.85
C TYR A 4 -13.05 -4.46 -2.89
N VAL A 5 -11.74 -4.25 -2.79
CA VAL A 5 -10.95 -3.53 -3.80
C VAL A 5 -10.99 -4.27 -5.16
N GLY A 6 -10.88 -5.59 -5.17
CA GLY A 6 -11.02 -6.40 -6.39
C GLY A 6 -12.42 -6.29 -7.02
N ARG A 7 -13.48 -6.23 -6.21
CA ARG A 7 -14.84 -5.95 -6.70
C ARG A 7 -14.97 -4.55 -7.29
N LEU A 8 -14.39 -3.53 -6.64
CA LEU A 8 -14.39 -2.16 -7.14
C LEU A 8 -13.70 -2.02 -8.51
N TYR A 9 -12.67 -2.83 -8.76
CA TYR A 9 -11.95 -2.87 -10.03
C TYR A 9 -12.68 -3.68 -11.10
N LEU A 10 -13.02 -4.95 -10.81
CA LEU A 10 -13.53 -5.90 -11.82
C LEU A 10 -15.01 -5.75 -12.12
N LEU A 11 -15.83 -5.42 -11.11
CA LEU A 11 -17.30 -5.41 -11.23
C LEU A 11 -17.85 -3.99 -11.33
N GLU A 12 -17.38 -3.09 -10.47
CA GLU A 12 -17.94 -1.72 -10.40
C GLU A 12 -17.19 -0.71 -11.27
N GLN A 13 -15.99 -1.06 -11.78
CA GLN A 13 -15.10 -0.17 -12.56
C GLN A 13 -14.91 1.22 -11.93
N LYS A 14 -15.00 1.31 -10.59
CA LYS A 14 -14.86 2.57 -9.84
C LYS A 14 -13.41 2.97 -9.63
N ILE A 15 -12.51 1.99 -9.71
CA ILE A 15 -11.06 2.19 -9.69
C ILE A 15 -10.46 1.62 -10.97
N ASN A 16 -9.40 2.24 -11.48
CA ASN A 16 -8.68 1.76 -12.66
C ASN A 16 -7.56 0.78 -12.25
N GLN A 17 -6.91 0.18 -13.26
CA GLN A 17 -5.81 -0.77 -13.03
C GLN A 17 -4.66 -0.16 -12.23
N ASP A 18 -4.27 1.09 -12.53
CA ASP A 18 -3.20 1.77 -11.80
C ASP A 18 -3.52 1.95 -10.31
N GLN A 19 -4.76 2.30 -9.98
CA GLN A 19 -5.24 2.43 -8.61
C GLN A 19 -5.31 1.07 -7.93
N TYR A 20 -5.75 0.04 -8.64
CA TYR A 20 -5.73 -1.33 -8.15
C TYR A 20 -4.30 -1.79 -7.83
N ASP A 21 -3.35 -1.59 -8.74
CA ASP A 21 -1.94 -1.96 -8.53
C ASP A 21 -1.34 -1.20 -7.33
N ALA A 22 -1.63 0.11 -7.21
CA ALA A 22 -1.22 0.91 -6.07
C ALA A 22 -1.79 0.39 -4.75
N SER A 23 -3.02 -0.13 -4.74
CA SER A 23 -3.63 -0.73 -3.55
C SER A 23 -2.88 -2.00 -3.13
N GLN A 24 -2.47 -2.84 -4.10
CA GLN A 24 -1.73 -4.07 -3.83
C GLN A 24 -0.33 -3.75 -3.29
N GLN A 25 0.35 -2.76 -3.87
CA GLN A 25 1.64 -2.27 -3.34
C GLN A 25 1.49 -1.70 -1.94
N TYR A 26 0.41 -0.96 -1.67
CA TYR A 26 0.14 -0.44 -0.33
C TYR A 26 -0.09 -1.54 0.70
N ILE A 27 -0.61 -2.72 0.33
CA ILE A 27 -0.72 -3.87 1.24
C ILE A 27 0.66 -4.45 1.55
N ARG A 28 1.55 -4.53 0.55
CA ARG A 28 2.90 -5.11 0.69
C ARG A 28 3.78 -4.31 1.64
N VAL A 29 3.76 -2.98 1.56
CA VAL A 29 4.62 -2.10 2.38
C VAL A 29 4.46 -2.30 3.90
N PRO A 30 3.26 -2.22 4.52
CA PRO A 30 3.04 -2.50 5.93
C PRO A 30 3.26 -3.97 6.28
N ASN A 31 2.98 -4.91 5.38
CA ASN A 31 3.29 -6.33 5.61
C ASN A 31 4.82 -6.54 5.72
N ASN A 32 5.59 -5.96 4.80
CA ASN A 32 7.06 -6.01 4.83
C ASN A 32 7.63 -5.32 6.05
N TYR A 33 7.03 -4.20 6.50
CA TYR A 33 7.40 -3.55 7.76
C TYR A 33 7.11 -4.45 8.99
N ARG A 34 5.96 -5.13 9.03
CA ARG A 34 5.63 -6.08 10.11
C ARG A 34 6.60 -7.27 10.11
N CYS A 35 6.91 -7.84 8.94
CA CYS A 35 7.96 -8.85 8.75
C CYS A 35 9.31 -8.36 9.29
N ALA A 36 9.71 -7.15 8.90
CA ALA A 36 10.97 -6.54 9.28
C ALA A 36 11.10 -6.31 10.79
N LYS A 37 9.98 -6.08 11.47
CA LYS A 37 9.91 -5.92 12.93
C LYS A 37 9.67 -7.23 13.69
N GLY A 38 9.55 -8.36 13.00
CA GLY A 38 9.24 -9.66 13.63
C GLY A 38 7.88 -9.70 14.31
N LEU A 39 6.92 -8.88 13.88
CA LEU A 39 5.59 -8.80 14.48
C LEU A 39 4.71 -9.97 13.99
N SER A 40 3.97 -10.59 14.91
CA SER A 40 3.06 -11.70 14.60
C SER A 40 1.97 -11.29 13.60
N GLY A 41 1.79 -12.06 12.52
CA GLY A 41 0.73 -11.85 11.52
C GLY A 41 1.20 -11.36 10.14
N ALA A 42 2.51 -11.36 9.88
CA ALA A 42 3.03 -11.04 8.55
C ALA A 42 3.05 -12.29 7.65
N VAL A 43 2.58 -12.16 6.41
CA VAL A 43 2.63 -13.25 5.42
C VAL A 43 4.06 -13.31 4.86
N TYR A 44 4.77 -14.39 5.18
CA TYR A 44 6.17 -14.64 4.81
C TYR A 44 6.33 -15.09 3.35
N ASP A 45 5.85 -14.32 2.37
CA ASP A 45 5.95 -14.71 0.95
C ASP A 45 7.22 -14.19 0.26
N GLU A 46 7.85 -13.13 0.80
CA GLU A 46 9.01 -12.46 0.20
C GLU A 46 10.17 -12.24 1.20
N MET A 47 10.39 -13.14 2.16
CA MET A 47 11.70 -13.12 2.85
C MET A 47 12.77 -13.61 1.86
N PRO A 48 13.89 -12.88 1.70
CA PRO A 48 15.05 -13.49 1.07
C PRO A 48 15.41 -14.74 1.89
N THR A 49 15.44 -15.92 1.25
CA THR A 49 15.96 -17.17 1.82
C THR A 49 17.46 -17.11 2.14
N SER A 50 18.08 -15.95 1.92
CA SER A 50 19.46 -15.65 2.25
C SER A 50 19.70 -15.84 3.75
N SER A 51 20.68 -16.68 4.06
CA SER A 51 21.23 -16.87 5.40
C SER A 51 22.15 -15.72 5.83
N ASP A 52 22.29 -14.66 5.02
CA ASP A 52 23.14 -13.50 5.35
C ASP A 52 22.37 -12.46 6.16
N ASP A 53 22.72 -12.37 7.45
CA ASP A 53 22.17 -11.41 8.40
C ASP A 53 22.26 -9.96 7.89
N ARG A 54 23.31 -9.60 7.12
CA ARG A 54 23.48 -8.24 6.59
C ARG A 54 22.50 -7.88 5.49
N GLU A 55 22.09 -8.85 4.68
CA GLU A 55 21.09 -8.63 3.62
C GLU A 55 19.70 -8.45 4.23
N ARG A 56 19.41 -9.20 5.31
CA ARG A 56 18.16 -9.03 6.07
C ARG A 56 18.11 -7.66 6.74
N ASP A 57 19.18 -7.22 7.39
CA ASP A 57 19.21 -5.92 8.08
C ASP A 57 19.01 -4.75 7.11
N LYS A 58 19.66 -4.80 5.93
CA LYS A 58 19.43 -3.81 4.87
C LYS A 58 18.00 -3.83 4.35
N TRP A 59 17.41 -5.02 4.19
CA TRP A 59 16.03 -5.14 3.75
C TRP A 59 15.05 -4.56 4.79
N VAL A 60 15.31 -4.82 6.09
CA VAL A 60 14.56 -4.25 7.22
C VAL A 60 14.59 -2.73 7.23
N GLU A 61 15.77 -2.14 7.01
CA GLU A 61 15.97 -0.69 6.91
C GLU A 61 15.18 -0.12 5.72
N ILE A 62 15.33 -0.70 4.53
CA ILE A 62 14.63 -0.26 3.31
C ILE A 62 13.11 -0.39 3.48
N ALA A 63 12.61 -1.48 4.05
CA ALA A 63 11.18 -1.69 4.29
C ALA A 63 10.62 -0.66 5.30
N THR A 64 11.39 -0.36 6.35
CA THR A 64 11.04 0.65 7.34
C THR A 64 10.97 2.05 6.74
N ASP A 65 11.97 2.43 5.95
CA ASP A 65 12.02 3.74 5.32
C ASP A 65 10.91 3.90 4.28
N ARG A 66 10.65 2.87 3.47
CA ARG A 66 9.51 2.86 2.54
C ARG A 66 8.17 3.04 3.26
N TYR A 67 7.98 2.34 4.38
CA TYR A 67 6.75 2.47 5.17
C TYR A 67 6.59 3.89 5.72
N LYS A 68 7.63 4.46 6.32
CA LYS A 68 7.61 5.85 6.81
C LYS A 68 7.31 6.84 5.71
N ALA A 69 7.95 6.70 4.56
CA ALA A 69 7.81 7.65 3.48
C ALA A 69 6.40 7.59 2.82
N VAL A 70 5.81 6.39 2.72
CA VAL A 70 4.38 6.23 2.33
C VAL A 70 3.45 6.88 3.35
N GLN A 71 3.72 6.73 4.65
CA GLN A 71 2.92 7.36 5.72
C GLN A 71 3.01 8.89 5.65
N GLU A 72 4.20 9.45 5.40
CA GLU A 72 4.38 10.89 5.23
C GLU A 72 3.59 11.43 4.04
N VAL A 73 3.64 10.74 2.89
CA VAL A 73 2.89 11.12 1.69
C VAL A 73 1.39 11.11 1.93
N ILE A 74 0.87 10.10 2.62
CA ILE A 74 -0.55 10.04 2.98
C ILE A 74 -0.89 11.20 3.92
N ARG A 75 -0.01 11.53 4.88
CA ARG A 75 -0.21 12.64 5.81
C ARG A 75 -0.23 13.99 5.10
N GLU A 76 0.69 14.23 4.17
CA GLU A 76 0.73 15.44 3.35
C GLU A 76 -0.51 15.54 2.46
N ALA A 77 -0.90 14.45 1.81
CA ALA A 77 -2.11 14.41 1.01
C ALA A 77 -3.36 14.63 1.85
N GLN A 78 -3.44 14.09 3.07
CA GLN A 78 -4.55 14.31 3.99
C GLN A 78 -4.65 15.80 4.39
N ALA A 79 -3.51 16.49 4.53
CA ALA A 79 -3.48 17.92 4.82
C ALA A 79 -4.01 18.77 3.65
N LEU A 80 -3.75 18.34 2.40
CA LEU A 80 -4.27 18.96 1.18
C LEU A 80 -5.75 18.65 0.94
N TYR A 81 -6.15 17.41 1.20
CA TYR A 81 -7.48 16.87 0.90
C TYR A 81 -8.32 16.69 2.17
N ARG A 82 -8.47 17.77 2.97
CA ARG A 82 -9.15 17.72 4.29
C ARG A 82 -10.59 17.20 4.27
N GLN A 83 -11.27 17.31 3.14
CA GLN A 83 -12.63 16.82 2.94
C GLN A 83 -12.75 15.29 2.84
N TYR A 84 -11.63 14.60 2.61
CA TYR A 84 -11.58 13.15 2.46
C TYR A 84 -10.87 12.53 3.66
N ASN A 85 -11.28 11.31 4.04
CA ASN A 85 -10.58 10.53 5.05
C ASN A 85 -9.68 9.50 4.36
N LEU A 86 -8.53 9.95 3.85
CA LEU A 86 -7.62 9.12 3.05
C LEU A 86 -7.05 7.96 3.88
N HIS A 87 -6.63 8.27 5.11
CA HIS A 87 -6.12 7.26 6.04
C HIS A 87 -7.18 6.19 6.36
N ALA A 88 -8.41 6.60 6.68
CA ALA A 88 -9.49 5.68 6.99
C ALA A 88 -9.87 4.81 5.77
N ALA A 89 -9.86 5.39 4.57
CA ALA A 89 -10.14 4.65 3.35
C ALA A 89 -9.11 3.55 3.09
N LEU A 90 -7.81 3.85 3.25
CA LEU A 90 -6.75 2.85 3.11
C LEU A 90 -6.82 1.78 4.21
N GLN A 91 -6.99 2.18 5.46
CA GLN A 91 -7.07 1.25 6.58
C GLN A 91 -8.28 0.30 6.43
N TYR A 92 -9.48 0.83 6.32
CA TYR A 92 -10.70 0.02 6.37
C TYR A 92 -10.96 -0.73 5.07
N ILE A 93 -10.78 -0.10 3.91
CA ILE A 93 -11.09 -0.76 2.63
C ILE A 93 -9.94 -1.66 2.16
N VAL A 94 -8.69 -1.23 2.29
CA VAL A 94 -7.55 -1.95 1.70
C VAL A 94 -6.97 -2.98 2.67
N ILE A 95 -6.80 -2.64 3.95
CA ILE A 95 -6.20 -3.55 4.94
C ILE A 95 -7.25 -4.46 5.58
N GLU A 96 -8.39 -3.89 6.01
CA GLU A 96 -9.44 -4.64 6.71
C GLU A 96 -10.53 -5.20 5.78
N ASP A 97 -10.43 -4.95 4.48
CA ASP A 97 -11.38 -5.39 3.44
C ASP A 97 -12.85 -5.03 3.70
N GLN A 98 -13.10 -3.96 4.46
CA GLN A 98 -14.45 -3.50 4.79
C GLN A 98 -15.15 -2.85 3.60
N GLN A 99 -16.43 -3.17 3.43
CA GLN A 99 -17.27 -2.60 2.39
C GLN A 99 -17.85 -1.25 2.83
N LEU A 100 -17.10 -0.17 2.59
CA LEU A 100 -17.51 1.20 2.93
C LEU A 100 -17.69 2.05 1.66
N PRO A 101 -18.86 2.00 0.99
CA PRO A 101 -19.10 2.70 -0.27
C PRO A 101 -18.87 4.23 -0.19
N HIS A 102 -19.16 4.83 0.97
CA HIS A 102 -18.98 6.26 1.19
C HIS A 102 -17.51 6.70 1.24
N LEU A 103 -16.57 5.77 1.49
CA LEU A 103 -15.13 6.03 1.48
C LEU A 103 -14.47 5.75 0.13
N VAL A 104 -15.20 5.27 -0.88
CA VAL A 104 -14.63 4.92 -2.20
C VAL A 104 -14.01 6.13 -2.90
N ASN A 105 -14.61 7.32 -2.76
CA ASN A 105 -14.01 8.54 -3.31
C ASN A 105 -12.72 8.93 -2.59
N SER A 106 -12.67 8.79 -1.26
CA SER A 106 -11.45 8.97 -0.47
C SER A 106 -10.37 7.96 -0.87
N LEU A 107 -10.76 6.70 -1.10
CA LEU A 107 -9.86 5.64 -1.55
C LEU A 107 -9.23 6.00 -2.90
N ARG A 108 -10.01 6.43 -3.90
CA ARG A 108 -9.49 6.83 -5.22
C ARG A 108 -8.45 7.93 -5.11
N MET A 109 -8.70 8.93 -4.27
CA MET A 109 -7.75 10.02 -4.04
C MET A 109 -6.46 9.52 -3.38
N ALA A 110 -6.58 8.66 -2.36
CA ALA A 110 -5.43 8.07 -1.70
C ALA A 110 -4.60 7.23 -2.67
N LEU A 111 -5.24 6.37 -3.48
CA LEU A 111 -4.57 5.53 -4.46
C LEU A 111 -3.90 6.34 -5.58
N ASN A 112 -4.50 7.45 -6.02
CA ASN A 112 -3.86 8.37 -6.99
C ASN A 112 -2.58 9.00 -6.44
N VAL A 113 -2.59 9.41 -5.17
CA VAL A 113 -1.41 9.96 -4.51
C VAL A 113 -0.33 8.89 -4.39
N LEU A 114 -0.70 7.69 -3.92
CA LEU A 114 0.22 6.56 -3.79
C LEU A 114 0.82 6.13 -5.13
N GLN A 115 0.02 6.09 -6.19
CA GLN A 115 0.49 5.80 -7.54
C GLN A 115 1.56 6.80 -7.99
N LYS A 116 1.33 8.10 -7.76
CA LYS A 116 2.32 9.15 -8.11
C LYS A 116 3.60 9.03 -7.29
N TYR A 117 3.48 8.62 -6.04
CA TYR A 117 4.60 8.47 -5.14
C TYR A 117 5.39 7.19 -5.37
N CYS A 118 4.73 6.11 -5.81
CA CYS A 118 5.34 4.80 -5.82
C CYS A 118 6.62 4.78 -6.68
N PRO A 119 7.80 4.57 -6.05
CA PRO A 119 9.08 4.66 -6.73
C PRO A 119 9.33 3.51 -7.73
N GLU A 120 8.54 2.44 -7.69
CA GLU A 120 8.71 1.28 -8.57
C GLU A 120 8.36 1.57 -10.04
N LYS A 121 7.42 2.49 -10.33
CA LYS A 121 7.15 2.88 -11.73
C LYS A 121 8.26 3.73 -12.35
N LYS A 122 9.18 4.31 -11.55
CA LYS A 122 10.35 5.05 -12.07
C LYS A 122 11.56 4.15 -12.39
N LYS A 123 11.51 2.84 -12.10
CA LYS A 123 12.61 1.89 -12.39
C LYS A 123 12.25 0.70 -13.28
N LEU A 124 11.05 0.66 -13.88
CA LEU A 124 10.66 -0.38 -14.85
C LEU A 124 10.70 0.06 -16.32
N CYS A 125 11.27 1.23 -16.63
CA CYS A 125 11.60 1.65 -17.99
C CYS A 125 13.11 1.71 -18.21
N LYS A 126 13.81 0.59 -18.01
CA LYS A 126 15.09 0.27 -18.69
C LYS A 126 15.22 -1.26 -18.77
N PHE A 127 14.63 -1.84 -19.81
CA PHE A 127 15.18 -3.04 -20.42
C PHE A 127 16.07 -2.59 -21.58
#